data_AF-A0A927R3J0-F1
#
_entry.id   AF-A0A927R3J0-F1
#
_cell.length_a   1.000
_cell.length_b   1.000
_cell.length_c   1.000
_cell.angle_alpha   90.00
_cell.angle_beta   90.00
_cell.angle_gamma   90.00
#
_symmetry.space_group_name_H-M   'P 1'
#
loop_
_entity.id
_entity.type
_entity.pdbx_description
1 polymer ?
#
loop_
_entity_poly.entity_id
_entity_poly.type
_entity_poly.pdbx_seq_one_letter_code
_entity_poly.pdbx_strand_id
1 'polypeptide(L)'
;MQKKWLFGIGIVASAIASTYFIIQLDLNYAVLSMMALFSLTNGARAISFRSQGMERESKWMLWMSIFFGIAFIVLLIINFLI
;
A
#
# COMPACT_ATOMS: atom_id res chain seq x y z
N MET A 1 -8.74 -5.84 -18.05
CA MET A 1 -7.86 -6.89 -17.46
C MET A 1 -6.52 -6.36 -16.92
N GLN A 2 -5.92 -5.28 -17.44
CA GLN A 2 -4.53 -4.92 -17.07
C GLN A 2 -4.32 -4.35 -15.64
N LYS A 3 -5.18 -3.45 -15.14
CA LYS A 3 -4.97 -2.79 -13.84
C LYS A 3 -5.13 -3.70 -12.61
N LYS A 4 -6.01 -4.70 -12.69
CA LYS A 4 -6.31 -5.62 -11.55
C LYS A 4 -5.11 -6.50 -11.19
N TRP A 5 -4.37 -6.97 -12.20
CA TRP A 5 -3.16 -7.76 -11.99
C TRP A 5 -2.02 -6.95 -11.38
N LEU A 6 -1.89 -5.67 -11.76
CA LEU A 6 -0.89 -4.77 -11.17
C LEU A 6 -1.08 -4.60 -9.66
N PHE A 7 -2.33 -4.38 -9.22
CA PHE A 7 -2.66 -4.35 -7.79
C PHE A 7 -2.38 -5.67 -7.10
N GLY A 8 -2.82 -6.80 -7.68
CA GLY A 8 -2.63 -8.12 -7.08
C GLY A 8 -1.15 -8.47 -6.86
N ILE A 9 -0.32 -8.31 -7.89
CA ILE A 9 1.12 -8.58 -7.81
C ILE A 9 1.80 -7.65 -6.80
N GLY A 10 1.51 -6.35 -6.86
CA GLY A 10 2.10 -5.38 -5.93
C GLY A 10 1.72 -5.65 -4.47
N ILE A 11 0.48 -6.05 -4.20
CA ILE A 11 0.00 -6.41 -2.86
C ILE A 11 0.76 -7.62 -2.32
N VAL A 12 0.85 -8.70 -3.12
CA VAL A 12 1.54 -9.94 -2.70
C VAL A 12 3.03 -9.66 -2.47
N ALA A 13 3.68 -8.94 -3.39
CA ALA A 13 5.09 -8.59 -3.25
C ALA A 13 5.35 -7.75 -1.99
N SER A 14 4.52 -6.72 -1.74
CA SER A 14 4.67 -5.85 -0.58
C SER A 14 4.41 -6.59 0.74
N ALA A 15 3.45 -7.53 0.75
CA ALA A 15 3.15 -8.36 1.93
C ALA A 15 4.30 -9.32 2.26
N ILE A 16 4.87 -9.98 1.24
CA ILE A 16 6.03 -10.85 1.41
C ILE A 16 7.23 -10.04 1.90
N ALA A 17 7.52 -8.89 1.26
CA ALA A 17 8.62 -8.02 1.65
C ALA A 17 8.47 -7.52 3.10
N SER A 18 7.28 -7.04 3.47
CA SER A 18 7.01 -6.60 4.84
C SER A 18 7.24 -7.73 5.85
N THR A 19 6.71 -8.93 5.58
CA THR A 19 6.89 -10.08 6.45
C THR A 19 8.36 -10.47 6.58
N TYR A 20 9.09 -10.50 5.47
CA TYR A 20 10.52 -10.80 5.44
C TYR A 20 11.33 -9.83 6.31
N PHE A 21 11.12 -8.52 6.14
CA PHE A 21 11.85 -7.52 6.93
C PHE A 21 11.46 -7.52 8.41
N ILE A 22 10.20 -7.83 8.75
CA ILE A 22 9.79 -8.05 10.15
C ILE A 22 10.60 -9.20 10.76
N ILE A 23 10.74 -10.32 10.05
CA ILE A 23 11.51 -11.49 10.53
C ILE A 23 12.99 -11.13 10.73
N GLN A 24 13.55 -10.30 9.84
CA GLN A 24 14.93 -9.82 9.96
C GLN A 24 15.14 -8.72 11.01
N LEU A 25 14.06 -8.28 11.69
CA LEU A 25 14.05 -7.14 12.60
C LEU A 25 14.51 -5.82 11.94
N ASP A 26 14.42 -5.75 10.61
CA ASP A 26 14.71 -4.54 9.84
C ASP A 26 13.43 -3.70 9.74
N LEU A 27 13.17 -2.94 10.81
CA LEU A 27 11.93 -2.19 10.95
C LEU A 27 11.78 -1.08 9.90
N ASN A 28 12.90 -0.55 9.39
CA ASN A 28 12.88 0.52 8.40
C ASN A 28 12.25 0.03 7.08
N TYR A 29 12.77 -1.07 6.53
CA TYR A 29 12.24 -1.65 5.30
C TYR A 29 10.93 -2.41 5.52
N ALA A 30 10.68 -2.93 6.73
CA ALA A 30 9.39 -3.49 7.09
C ALA A 30 8.27 -2.45 7.00
N VAL A 31 8.44 -1.29 7.64
CA VAL A 31 7.45 -0.21 7.63
C VAL A 31 7.31 0.37 6.22
N LEU A 32 8.41 0.55 5.49
CA LEU A 32 8.36 1.00 4.09
C LEU A 32 7.49 0.07 3.23
N SER A 33 7.70 -1.25 3.36
CA SER A 33 6.92 -2.26 2.64
C SER A 33 5.45 -2.29 3.09
N MET A 34 5.17 -2.05 4.37
CA MET A 34 3.79 -1.91 4.88
C MET A 34 3.08 -0.69 4.29
N MET A 35 3.76 0.44 4.13
CA MET A 35 3.15 1.64 3.53
C MET A 35 2.76 1.38 2.07
N ALA A 36 3.62 0.68 1.31
CA ALA A 36 3.29 0.23 -0.04
C ALA A 36 2.08 -0.72 -0.04
N LEU A 37 2.08 -1.73 0.85
CA LEU A 37 0.97 -2.68 1.01
C LEU A 37 -0.36 -1.97 1.31
N PHE A 38 -0.37 -1.04 2.26
CA PHE A 38 -1.56 -0.29 2.63
C PHE A 38 -2.02 0.66 1.52
N SER A 39 -1.09 1.32 0.82
CA SER A 39 -1.47 2.15 -0.33
C SER A 39 -2.21 1.33 -1.39
N LEU A 40 -1.65 0.16 -1.76
CA LEU A 40 -2.20 -0.72 -2.79
C LEU A 40 -3.53 -1.38 -2.38
N THR A 41 -3.61 -1.92 -1.17
CA THR A 41 -4.84 -2.58 -0.67
C THR A 41 -5.98 -1.59 -0.49
N ASN A 42 -5.72 -0.37 -0.02
CA ASN A 42 -6.72 0.69 0.05
C ASN A 42 -7.16 1.15 -1.35
N GLY A 43 -6.23 1.29 -2.30
CA GLY A 43 -6.57 1.62 -3.68
C GLY A 43 -7.46 0.56 -4.34
N ALA A 44 -7.16 -0.72 -4.12
CA ALA A 44 -7.99 -1.84 -4.57
C ALA A 44 -9.39 -1.82 -3.92
N ARG A 45 -9.48 -1.55 -2.62
CA ARG A 45 -10.76 -1.39 -1.90
C ARG A 45 -11.57 -0.19 -2.40
N ALA A 46 -10.92 0.92 -2.72
CA ALA A 46 -11.60 2.10 -3.27
C ALA A 46 -12.32 1.78 -4.58
N ILE A 47 -11.67 1.03 -5.47
CA ILE A 47 -12.25 0.55 -6.73
C ILE A 47 -13.39 -0.42 -6.46
N SER A 48 -13.18 -1.39 -5.56
CA SER A 48 -14.20 -2.38 -5.19
C SER A 48 -15.47 -1.73 -4.64
N PHE A 49 -15.35 -0.83 -3.66
CA PHE A 49 -16.49 -0.13 -3.07
C PHE A 49 -17.22 0.76 -4.07
N ARG A 50 -16.50 1.42 -4.98
CA ARG A 50 -17.15 2.20 -6.05
C ARG A 50 -18.01 1.33 -6.96
N SER A 51 -17.55 0.12 -7.27
CA SER A 51 -18.32 -0.82 -8.10
C SER A 51 -19.57 -1.39 -7.41
N GLN A 52 -19.64 -1.28 -6.08
CA GLN A 52 -20.79 -1.70 -5.26
C GLN A 52 -21.76 -0.55 -4.94
N GLY A 53 -21.54 0.65 -5.48
CA GLY A 53 -22.35 1.84 -5.15
C GLY A 53 -22.03 2.48 -3.79
N MET A 54 -20.97 2.01 -3.11
CA MET A 54 -20.55 2.51 -1.79
C MET A 54 -19.63 3.73 -1.94
N GLU A 55 -20.21 4.89 -2.32
CA GLU A 55 -19.41 6.08 -2.64
C GLU A 55 -18.60 6.64 -1.47
N ARG A 56 -19.17 6.67 -0.26
CA ARG A 56 -18.51 7.25 0.92
C ARG A 56 -17.29 6.42 1.31
N GLU A 57 -17.45 5.10 1.34
CA GLU A 57 -16.42 4.13 1.70
C GLU A 57 -15.33 4.10 0.61
N SER A 58 -15.71 4.23 -0.66
CA SER A 58 -14.77 4.38 -1.76
C SER A 58 -13.89 5.63 -1.60
N LYS A 59 -14.48 6.79 -1.31
CA LYS A 59 -13.74 8.04 -1.07
C LYS A 59 -12.81 7.91 0.14
N TRP A 60 -13.29 7.30 1.23
CA TRP A 60 -12.48 7.06 2.42
C TRP A 60 -11.26 6.17 2.11
N MET A 61 -11.46 5.07 1.40
CA MET A 61 -10.35 4.19 0.97
C MET A 61 -9.39 4.89 0.02
N LEU A 62 -9.88 5.77 -0.86
CA LEU A 62 -9.01 6.57 -1.73
C LEU A 62 -8.11 7.50 -0.91
N TRP A 63 -8.66 8.22 0.08
CA TRP A 63 -7.87 9.06 0.97
C TRP A 63 -6.83 8.27 1.76
N MET A 64 -7.17 7.08 2.25
CA MET A 64 -6.22 6.19 2.91
C MET A 64 -5.11 5.70 1.96
N SER A 65 -5.45 5.36 0.71
CA SER A 65 -4.48 4.96 -0.31
C SER A 65 -3.44 6.07 -0.58
N ILE A 66 -3.92 7.32 -0.69
CA ILE A 66 -3.09 8.50 -0.88
C ILE A 66 -2.22 8.76 0.35
N PHE A 67 -2.80 8.73 1.56
CA PHE A 67 -2.07 8.92 2.81
C PHE A 67 -0.87 7.95 2.93
N PHE A 68 -1.12 6.66 2.74
CA PHE A 68 -0.05 5.66 2.79
C PHE A 68 0.93 5.76 1.61
N GLY A 69 0.47 6.21 0.44
CA GLY A 69 1.33 6.48 -0.71
C GLY A 69 2.31 7.64 -0.45
N ILE A 70 1.84 8.71 0.18
CA ILE A 70 2.69 9.84 0.60
C ILE A 70 3.67 9.37 1.68
N ALA A 71 3.19 8.64 2.70
CA ALA A 71 4.05 8.09 3.75
C ALA A 71 5.15 7.18 3.18
N PHE A 72 4.83 6.35 2.18
CA PHE A 72 5.81 5.53 1.47
C PHE A 72 6.91 6.39 0.83
N ILE A 73 6.54 7.44 0.08
CA ILE A 73 7.52 8.33 -0.57
C ILE A 73 8.41 9.02 0.46
N VAL A 74 7.82 9.54 1.55
CA VAL A 74 8.57 10.20 2.62
C VAL A 74 9.56 9.24 3.27
N LEU A 75 9.13 8.03 3.64
CA LEU A 75 10.02 7.04 4.25
C LEU A 75 11.09 6.53 3.28
N LEU A 76 10.76 6.40 1.99
CA LEU A 76 11.73 6.04 0.96
C LEU A 76 12.85 7.08 0.91
N ILE A 77 12.51 8.37 0.87
CA ILE A 77 13.47 9.47 0.87
C ILE A 77 14.33 9.43 2.15
N ILE A 78 13.70 9.27 3.33
CA ILE A 78 14.42 9.21 4.60
C ILE A 78 15.42 8.06 4.62
N ASN A 79 15.05 6.86 4.15
CA ASN A 79 15.95 5.69 4.09
C ASN A 79 17.12 5.86 3.11
N PHE A 80 17.04 6.76 2.13
CA PHE A 80 18.14 7.05 1.22
C PHE A 80 19.05 8.20 1.71
N LEU A 81 18.56 9.03 2.64
CA LEU A 81 19.30 10.18 3.16
C LEU A 81 20.07 9.87 4.45
N ILE A 82 19.72 8.79 5.15
CA ILE A 82 20.33 8.32 6.39
C ILE A 82 21.11 7.04 6.10
#